data_AF-A0AA90KH89-F1
#
_entry.id   AF-A0AA90KH89-F1
#
_cell.length_a   1.000
_cell.length_b   1.000
_cell.length_c   1.000
_cell.angle_alpha   90.00
_cell.angle_beta   90.00
_cell.angle_gamma   90.00
#
_symmetry.space_group_name_H-M   'P 1'
#
loop_
_entity.id
_entity.type
_entity.pdbx_description
1 polymer ?
#
loop_
_entity_poly.entity_id
_entity_poly.type
_entity_poly.pdbx_seq_one_letter_code
_entity_poly.pdbx_strand_id
1 'polypeptide(L)'
;MLMAHPLVLSNLMTEYRTLLALHGEQSTPEVRQRMDDLAYTLCVSTGTRDVETAMIIARHRLPGARPEDDSVLTGGDDLLPAVG
;
A
#
# COMPACT_ATOMS: atom_id res chain seq x y z
N MET A 1 -11.60 -12.58 5.48
CA MET A 1 -11.36 -11.13 5.37
C MET A 1 -9.87 -10.93 5.12
N LEU A 2 -9.50 -10.36 3.98
CA LEU A 2 -8.11 -10.18 3.58
C LEU A 2 -7.50 -9.05 4.42
N MET A 3 -6.82 -9.39 5.51
CA MET A 3 -6.03 -8.42 6.25
C MET A 3 -4.79 -8.14 5.40
N ALA A 4 -4.75 -6.96 4.77
CA ALA A 4 -3.57 -6.51 4.06
C ALA A 4 -2.38 -6.52 5.03
N HIS A 5 -1.27 -7.14 4.61
CA HIS A 5 -0.05 -7.18 5.40
C HIS A 5 0.36 -5.73 5.77
N PRO A 6 0.73 -5.45 7.02
CA PRO A 6 0.95 -4.07 7.50
C PRO A 6 1.98 -3.30 6.67
N LEU A 7 2.99 -3.99 6.12
CA LEU A 7 3.97 -3.39 5.21
C LEU A 7 3.30 -2.84 3.94
N VAL A 8 2.41 -3.61 3.31
CA VAL A 8 1.68 -3.21 2.10
C VAL A 8 0.78 -2.01 2.41
N LEU A 9 0.11 -2.02 3.56
CA LEU A 9 -0.75 -0.92 3.99
C LEU A 9 0.04 0.39 4.21
N SER A 10 1.24 0.30 4.80
CA SER A 10 2.12 1.46 5.01
C SER A 10 2.63 2.05 3.68
N ASN A 11 2.92 1.20 2.70
CA ASN A 11 3.38 1.63 1.38
C ASN A 11 2.24 2.34 0.63
N LEU A 12 1.02 1.78 0.63
CA LEU A 12 -0.16 2.38 0.01
C LEU A 12 -0.45 3.78 0.56
N MET A 13 -0.36 3.98 1.89
CA MET A 13 -0.54 5.31 2.49
C MET A 13 0.54 6.30 2.06
N THR A 14 1.78 5.83 1.91
CA THR A 14 2.92 6.66 1.49
C THR A 14 2.78 7.08 0.03
N GLU A 15 2.41 6.16 -0.86
CA GLU A 15 2.15 6.43 -2.27
C GLU A 15 0.99 7.42 -2.45
N TYR A 16 -0.13 7.19 -1.76
CA TYR A 16 -1.30 8.08 -1.81
C TYR A 16 -0.94 9.51 -1.37
N ARG A 17 -0.21 9.66 -0.25
CA ARG A 17 0.20 10.98 0.25
C ARG A 17 1.18 11.69 -0.68
N THR A 18 2.05 10.94 -1.34
CA THR A 18 3.01 11.48 -2.31
C THR A 18 2.28 12.00 -3.54
N LEU A 19 1.34 11.22 -4.08
CA LEU A 19 0.50 11.65 -5.20
C LEU A 19 -0.41 12.83 -4.82
N LEU A 20 -0.93 12.87 -3.59
CA LEU A 20 -1.71 13.99 -3.09
C LEU A 20 -0.90 15.30 -3.07
N ALA A 21 0.37 15.23 -2.67
CA ALA A 21 1.27 16.40 -2.71
C ALA A 21 1.56 16.85 -4.15
N LEU A 22 1.69 15.90 -5.09
CA LEU A 22 1.95 16.17 -6.51
C LEU A 22 0.71 16.62 -7.29
N HIS A 23 -0.50 16.28 -6.83
CA HIS A 23 -1.75 16.60 -7.52
C HIS A 23 -1.94 18.11 -7.74
N GLY A 24 -1.42 18.96 -6.85
CA GLY A 24 -1.52 20.42 -6.99
C GLY A 24 -0.77 20.96 -8.22
N GLU A 25 0.42 20.42 -8.51
CA GLU A 25 1.31 20.95 -9.56
C GLU A 25 1.25 20.14 -10.86
N GLN A 26 0.88 18.85 -10.80
CA GLN A 26 0.93 17.92 -11.93
C GLN A 26 -0.30 16.99 -11.99
N SER A 27 -1.51 17.49 -11.71
CA SER A 27 -2.75 16.70 -11.82
C SER A 27 -3.03 16.30 -13.28
N THR A 28 -2.40 15.23 -13.74
CA THR A 28 -2.78 14.51 -14.96
C THR A 28 -3.94 13.54 -14.67
N PRO A 29 -4.72 13.17 -15.68
CA PRO A 29 -5.77 12.15 -15.51
C PRO A 29 -5.21 10.82 -15.01
N GLU A 30 -3.99 10.43 -15.38
CA GLU A 30 -3.36 9.20 -14.86
C GLU A 30 -3.06 9.28 -13.36
N VAL A 31 -2.57 10.42 -12.87
CA VAL A 31 -2.33 10.65 -11.43
C VAL A 31 -3.65 10.57 -10.65
N ARG A 32 -4.71 11.16 -11.20
CA ARG A 32 -6.04 11.12 -10.58
C ARG A 32 -6.58 9.68 -10.51
N GLN A 33 -6.47 8.92 -11.59
CA GLN A 33 -6.90 7.52 -11.63
C GLN A 33 -6.11 6.69 -10.59
N ARG A 34 -4.79 6.87 -10.54
CA ARG A 34 -3.94 6.16 -9.59
C ARG A 34 -4.29 6.49 -8.15
N MET A 35 -4.61 7.74 -7.85
CA MET A 35 -5.08 8.14 -6.52
C MET A 35 -6.41 7.48 -6.15
N ASP A 36 -7.33 7.35 -7.11
CA ASP A 36 -8.62 6.68 -6.90
C ASP A 36 -8.44 5.18 -6.63
N ASP A 37 -7.56 4.51 -7.38
CA ASP A 37 -7.24 3.08 -7.18
C ASP A 37 -6.65 2.82 -5.79
N LEU A 38 -5.74 3.70 -5.33
CA LEU A 38 -5.15 3.63 -4.00
C LEU A 38 -6.19 3.91 -2.90
N ALA A 39 -7.06 4.90 -3.10
CA ALA A 39 -8.14 5.22 -2.18
C ALA A 39 -9.13 4.05 -2.04
N TYR A 40 -9.52 3.45 -3.17
CA TYR A 40 -10.39 2.28 -3.21
C TYR A 40 -9.75 1.10 -2.45
N THR A 41 -8.47 0.83 -2.69
CA THR A 41 -7.74 -0.26 -2.01
C THR A 41 -7.63 -0.03 -0.51
N LEU A 42 -7.36 1.21 -0.08
CA LEU A 42 -7.34 1.59 1.34
C LEU A 42 -8.70 1.41 2.00
N CYS A 43 -9.77 1.87 1.36
CA CYS A 43 -11.14 1.69 1.85
C CYS A 43 -11.50 0.21 2.02
N VAL A 44 -11.24 -0.62 1.01
CA VAL A 44 -11.52 -2.07 1.08
C VAL A 44 -10.67 -2.76 2.17
N SER A 45 -9.39 -2.42 2.27
CA SER A 45 -8.47 -3.04 3.24
C SER A 45 -8.75 -2.64 4.69
N THR A 46 -9.29 -1.44 4.90
CA THR A 46 -9.64 -0.93 6.23
C THR A 46 -11.09 -1.18 6.60
N GLY A 47 -11.96 -1.48 5.62
CA GLY A 47 -13.39 -1.67 5.81
C GLY A 47 -14.16 -0.35 5.91
N THR A 48 -13.68 0.72 5.28
CA THR A 48 -14.30 2.04 5.29
C THR A 48 -14.90 2.41 3.93
N ARG A 49 -15.67 3.50 3.90
CA ARG A 49 -16.23 4.10 2.68
C ARG A 49 -15.55 5.40 2.26
N ASP A 50 -14.64 5.89 3.07
CA ASP A 50 -13.97 7.18 2.90
C ASP A 50 -12.46 7.01 3.13
N VAL A 51 -11.68 7.68 2.28
CA VAL A 51 -10.21 7.55 2.24
C VAL A 51 -9.55 8.26 3.42
N GLU A 52 -10.07 9.39 3.89
CA GLU A 52 -9.54 10.03 5.10
C GLU A 52 -9.75 9.13 6.32
N THR A 53 -10.95 8.56 6.44
CA THR A 53 -11.27 7.57 7.49
C THR A 53 -10.39 6.33 7.35
N ALA A 54 -10.15 5.85 6.12
CA ALA A 54 -9.25 4.73 5.85
C ALA A 54 -7.83 5.03 6.34
N MET A 55 -7.30 6.22 6.06
CA MET A 55 -5.96 6.65 6.47
C MET A 55 -5.81 6.71 7.99
N ILE A 56 -6.82 7.22 8.70
CA ILE A 56 -6.83 7.25 10.17
C ILE A 56 -6.78 5.82 10.73
N ILE A 57 -7.68 4.94 10.28
CA ILE A 57 -7.72 3.54 10.72
C ILE A 57 -6.42 2.81 10.38
N ALA A 58 -5.91 3.00 9.17
CA ALA A 58 -4.66 2.40 8.73
C ALA A 58 -3.47 2.85 9.60
N ARG A 59 -3.40 4.13 9.97
CA ARG A 59 -2.39 4.64 10.90
C ARG A 59 -2.50 4.04 12.30
N HIS A 60 -3.72 3.79 12.79
CA HIS A 60 -3.92 3.09 14.06
C HIS A 60 -3.54 1.60 13.99
N ARG A 61 -3.64 0.98 12.81
CA ARG A 61 -3.23 -0.42 12.58
C ARG A 61 -1.73 -0.59 12.37
N LEU A 62 -1.00 0.48 12.05
CA LEU A 62 0.45 0.46 12.03
C LEU A 62 0.98 0.66 13.46
N PRO A 63 1.48 -0.38 14.15
CA PRO A 63 2.20 -0.18 15.39
C PRO A 63 3.40 0.73 15.11
N GLY A 64 3.57 1.78 15.92
CA GLY A 64 4.64 2.76 15.75
C GLY A 64 6.00 2.06 15.73
N ALA A 65 6.55 1.87 14.52
CA ALA A 65 7.91 1.49 14.21
C ALA A 65 8.58 0.51 15.21
N ARG A 66 8.23 -0.78 15.14
CA ARG A 66 9.24 -1.87 15.25
C ARG A 66 8.96 -2.95 14.20
N PRO A 67 9.99 -3.43 13.49
CA PRO A 67 9.87 -4.32 12.35
C PRO A 67 9.94 -5.78 12.82
N GLU A 68 8.88 -6.51 12.60
CA GLU A 68 8.90 -7.96 12.42
C GLU A 68 8.25 -8.11 11.03
N ASP A 69 9.01 -8.06 9.93
CA ASP A 69 9.93 -9.13 9.49
C ASP A 69 9.40 -10.50 9.89
N ASP A 70 8.25 -10.88 9.32
CA ASP A 70 7.85 -12.30 9.29
C ASP A 70 6.91 -12.59 8.11
N SER A 71 7.42 -12.31 6.91
CA SER A 71 7.07 -13.10 5.73
C SER A 71 8.28 -13.14 4.80
N VAL A 72 9.24 -13.95 5.24
CA VAL A 72 9.92 -14.94 4.41
C VAL A 72 9.23 -15.11 3.05
N LEU A 73 9.80 -14.46 2.03
CA LEU A 73 9.70 -14.92 0.65
C LEU A 73 10.58 -16.18 0.51
N THR A 74 10.16 -17.28 1.14
CA THR A 74 10.59 -18.62 0.74
C THR A 74 9.50 -19.18 -0.14
N GLY A 75 9.75 -19.16 -1.45
CA GLY A 75 8.98 -19.84 -2.48
C GLY A 75 8.77 -18.95 -3.70
N GLY A 76 9.63 -18.92 -4.70
CA GLY A 76 10.83 -19.71 -4.92
C GLY A 76 11.68 -19.04 -6.00
N ASP A 77 12.92 -18.74 -5.65
CA ASP A 77 14.01 -18.72 -6.62
C ASP A 77 14.80 -20.00 -6.34
N ASP A 78 14.36 -21.09 -6.97
CA ASP A 78 15.17 -22.30 -7.11
C ASP A 78 15.00 -22.84 -8.53
N LEU A 79 16.14 -22.87 -9.21
CA LEU A 79 16.49 -23.64 -10.40
C LEU A 79 16.17 -23.08 -11.81
N LEU A 80 17.05 -22.18 -12.27
CA LEU A 80 17.63 -22.30 -13.61
C LEU A 80 19.13 -22.59 -13.49
N PRO A 81 19.62 -23.80 -13.84
CA PRO A 81 21.02 -23.98 -14.19
C PRO A 81 21.17 -23.88 -15.71
N ALA A 82 21.81 -22.81 -16.18
CA ALA A 82 22.33 -22.74 -17.55
C ALA A 82 23.85 -22.49 -17.49
N VAL A 83 24.60 -23.56 -17.21
CA VAL A 83 26.03 -23.69 -17.56
C VAL A 83 26.25 -25.14 -17.99
N GLY A 84 26.60 -25.35 -19.26
CA GLY A 84 26.97 -26.65 -19.83
C GLY A 84 26.55 -26.78 -21.28
#